data_AF-A0A976CTU6-F1
#
_entry.id   AF-A0A976CTU6-F1
#
_cell.length_a   1.000
_cell.length_b   1.000
_cell.length_c   1.000
_cell.angle_alpha   90.00
_cell.angle_beta   90.00
_cell.angle_gamma   90.00
#
_symmetry.space_group_name_H-M   'P 1'
#
loop_
_entity.id
_entity.type
_entity.pdbx_description
1 polymer ?
#
loop_
_entity_poly.entity_id
_entity_poly.type
_entity_poly.pdbx_seq_one_letter_code
_entity_poly.pdbx_strand_id
1 'polypeptide(L)'
;MDLTTLRATVKLHVGLTHSHANVLRAADSLVRLLYRISEGMALRDAIRQEAGDWLSGKQADSWLHQDDCHVIGQRFSPACYIAEAMPASLYLAWKYHDDFSAGIIANTMCGGDNCHRGAVVGSLLAASNGIETTW
;
A
#
# COMPACT_ATOMS: atom_id res chain seq x y z
N MET A 1 7.64 -21.26 -1.43
CA MET A 1 8.16 -20.77 -0.13
C MET A 1 6.94 -20.43 0.72
N ASP A 2 6.85 -20.91 1.96
CA ASP A 2 5.70 -20.57 2.82
C ASP A 2 5.80 -19.12 3.35
N LEU A 3 4.67 -18.58 3.81
CA LEU A 3 4.57 -17.20 4.29
C LEU A 3 5.50 -16.90 5.48
N THR A 4 5.78 -17.88 6.33
CA THR A 4 6.64 -17.67 7.50
C THR A 4 8.08 -17.42 7.05
N THR A 5 8.60 -18.25 6.15
CA THR A 5 9.93 -18.04 5.58
C THR A 5 10.00 -16.73 4.82
N LEU A 6 8.99 -16.40 3.99
CA LEU A 6 8.99 -15.17 3.20
C LEU A 6 9.06 -13.91 4.08
N ARG A 7 8.27 -13.85 5.17
CA ARG A 7 8.29 -12.75 6.13
C ARG A 7 9.64 -12.60 6.82
N ALA A 8 10.25 -13.71 7.23
CA ALA A 8 11.57 -13.70 7.86
C ALA A 8 12.65 -13.17 6.90
N THR A 9 12.65 -13.65 5.65
CA THR A 9 13.58 -13.19 4.61
C THR A 9 13.44 -11.70 4.33
N VAL A 10 12.21 -11.18 4.20
CA VAL A 10 12.00 -9.76 3.93
C VAL A 10 12.41 -8.89 5.11
N LYS A 11 12.08 -9.27 6.35
CA LYS A 11 12.54 -8.54 7.54
C LYS A 11 14.06 -8.52 7.66
N LEU A 12 14.71 -9.65 7.39
CA LEU A 12 16.17 -9.72 7.37
C LEU A 12 16.74 -8.76 6.32
N HIS A 13 16.23 -8.82 5.08
CA HIS A 13 16.70 -7.98 3.98
C HIS A 13 16.52 -6.48 4.27
N VAL A 14 15.31 -6.05 4.65
CA VAL A 14 15.04 -4.64 4.97
C VAL A 14 15.87 -4.19 6.17
N GLY A 15 16.04 -5.06 7.18
CA GLY A 15 16.84 -4.79 8.37
C GLY A 15 18.34 -4.54 8.10
N LEU A 16 18.86 -4.91 6.94
CA LEU A 16 20.24 -4.58 6.53
C LEU A 16 20.45 -3.08 6.28
N THR A 17 19.38 -2.35 5.95
CA THR A 17 19.46 -0.90 5.67
C THR A 17 18.63 -0.07 6.64
N HIS A 18 17.46 -0.58 7.07
CA HIS A 18 16.52 0.12 7.93
C HIS A 18 16.01 -0.82 9.02
N SER A 19 16.60 -0.74 10.21
CA SER A 19 16.25 -1.58 11.38
C SER A 19 15.11 -1.01 12.24
N HIS A 20 14.54 0.14 11.87
CA HIS A 20 13.47 0.77 12.64
C HIS A 20 12.18 -0.08 12.61
N ALA A 21 11.57 -0.27 13.78
CA ALA A 21 10.44 -1.19 13.97
C ALA A 21 9.26 -0.92 13.02
N ASN A 22 8.91 0.35 12.79
CA ASN A 22 7.81 0.69 11.87
C ASN A 22 8.12 0.35 10.41
N VAL A 23 9.39 0.44 9.98
CA VAL A 23 9.78 0.07 8.60
C VAL A 23 9.69 -1.44 8.43
N LEU A 24 10.19 -2.20 9.40
CA LEU A 24 10.08 -3.65 9.40
C LEU A 24 8.62 -4.12 9.48
N ARG A 25 7.77 -3.40 10.21
CA ARG A 25 6.31 -3.66 10.27
C ARG A 25 5.62 -3.36 8.95
N ALA A 26 5.96 -2.26 8.27
CA ALA A 26 5.42 -1.93 6.97
C ALA A 26 5.82 -2.99 5.91
N ALA A 27 7.09 -3.39 5.91
CA ALA A 27 7.57 -4.46 5.03
C ALA A 27 6.86 -5.81 5.29
N ASP A 28 6.68 -6.19 6.56
CA ASP A 28 5.91 -7.40 6.92
C ASP A 28 4.45 -7.32 6.45
N SER A 29 3.84 -6.14 6.55
CA SER A 29 2.46 -5.91 6.13
C SER A 29 2.33 -6.03 4.62
N LEU A 30 3.24 -5.41 3.85
CA LEU A 30 3.25 -5.50 2.39
C LEU A 30 3.40 -6.95 1.90
N VAL A 31 4.31 -7.72 2.51
CA VAL A 31 4.48 -9.15 2.17
C VAL A 31 3.21 -9.95 2.44
N ARG A 32 2.57 -9.74 3.60
CA ARG A 32 1.32 -10.43 3.94
C ARG A 32 0.22 -10.06 2.96
N LEU A 33 0.08 -8.78 2.60
CA LEU A 33 -0.89 -8.32 1.60
C LEU A 33 -0.69 -8.99 0.25
N LEU A 34 0.52 -8.90 -0.32
CA LEU A 34 0.83 -9.49 -1.63
C LEU A 34 0.63 -11.01 -1.63
N TYR A 35 1.01 -11.69 -0.54
CA TYR A 35 0.77 -13.12 -0.39
C TYR A 35 -0.73 -13.46 -0.40
N ARG A 36 -1.56 -12.73 0.36
CA ARG A 36 -3.02 -12.96 0.36
C ARG A 36 -3.66 -12.70 -1.00
N ILE A 37 -3.24 -11.62 -1.68
CA ILE A 37 -3.73 -11.28 -3.01
C ILE A 37 -3.34 -12.37 -4.02
N SER A 38 -2.12 -12.91 -3.93
CA SER A 38 -1.69 -14.02 -4.79
C SER A 38 -2.47 -15.32 -4.57
N GLU A 39 -3.08 -15.49 -3.40
CA GLU A 39 -3.98 -16.61 -3.08
C GLU A 39 -5.45 -16.32 -3.50
N GLY A 40 -5.70 -15.21 -4.20
CA GLY A 40 -7.02 -14.84 -4.72
C GLY A 40 -7.88 -14.01 -3.76
N MET A 41 -7.33 -13.51 -2.65
CA MET A 41 -8.06 -12.61 -1.75
C MET A 41 -8.23 -11.23 -2.40
N ALA A 42 -9.45 -10.67 -2.35
CA ALA A 42 -9.71 -9.32 -2.81
C ALA A 42 -8.87 -8.28 -2.05
N LEU A 43 -8.33 -7.28 -2.76
CA LEU A 43 -7.40 -6.29 -2.20
C LEU A 43 -7.93 -5.60 -0.94
N ARG A 44 -9.19 -5.16 -0.93
CA ARG A 44 -9.78 -4.50 0.26
C ARG A 44 -9.87 -5.43 1.47
N ASP A 45 -10.14 -6.72 1.26
CA ASP A 45 -10.20 -7.70 2.35
C ASP A 45 -8.81 -8.04 2.87
N ALA A 46 -7.82 -8.13 1.98
CA ALA A 46 -6.41 -8.26 2.36
C ALA A 46 -5.96 -7.05 3.22
N ILE A 47 -6.30 -5.82 2.82
CA ILE A 47 -5.98 -4.60 3.59
C ILE A 47 -6.64 -4.64 4.97
N ARG A 48 -7.93 -4.97 5.06
CA ARG A 48 -8.65 -5.11 6.35
C ARG A 48 -7.96 -6.12 7.27
N GLN A 49 -7.59 -7.27 6.72
CA GLN A 49 -7.04 -8.38 7.49
C GLN A 49 -5.60 -8.13 7.93
N GLU A 50 -4.73 -7.70 7.01
CA GLU A 50 -3.28 -7.70 7.24
C GLU A 50 -2.72 -6.31 7.59
N ALA A 51 -3.45 -5.23 7.31
CA ALA A 51 -2.99 -3.84 7.48
C ALA A 51 -4.03 -2.90 8.11
N GLY A 52 -5.04 -3.44 8.81
CA GLY A 52 -6.09 -2.65 9.47
C GLY A 52 -5.59 -1.73 10.59
N ASP A 53 -4.39 -1.98 11.11
CA ASP A 53 -3.68 -1.13 12.08
C ASP A 53 -3.05 0.11 11.43
N TRP A 54 -2.80 0.07 10.12
CA TRP A 54 -2.35 1.21 9.34
C TRP A 54 -3.52 2.03 8.81
N LEU A 55 -4.52 1.36 8.25
CA LEU A 55 -5.68 2.00 7.65
C LEU A 55 -6.97 1.23 7.98
N SER A 56 -7.89 1.88 8.69
CA SER A 56 -9.22 1.33 8.87
C SER A 56 -10.01 1.42 7.58
N GLY A 57 -10.64 0.31 7.16
CA GLY A 57 -11.56 0.32 6.02
C GLY A 57 -12.69 1.35 6.16
N LYS A 58 -13.22 1.53 7.38
CA LYS A 58 -14.26 2.54 7.64
C LYS A 58 -13.75 3.97 7.42
N GLN A 59 -12.50 4.26 7.79
CA GLN A 59 -11.89 5.57 7.53
C GLN A 59 -11.70 5.78 6.02
N ALA A 60 -11.14 4.78 5.34
CA ALA A 60 -10.94 4.82 3.89
C ALA A 60 -12.27 5.05 3.14
N ASP A 61 -13.32 4.31 3.51
CA ASP A 61 -14.66 4.45 2.92
C ASP A 61 -15.24 5.85 3.14
N SER A 62 -14.99 6.47 4.30
CA SER A 62 -15.45 7.83 4.61
C SER A 62 -14.80 8.93 3.77
N TRP A 63 -13.71 8.62 3.06
CA TRP A 63 -12.93 9.58 2.28
C TRP A 63 -13.04 9.37 0.76
N LEU A 64 -13.74 8.32 0.29
CA LEU A 64 -13.76 7.95 -1.14
C LEU A 64 -14.19 9.07 -2.08
N HIS A 65 -15.07 9.97 -1.62
CA HIS A 65 -15.59 11.09 -2.42
C HIS A 65 -14.71 12.36 -2.33
N GLN A 66 -13.65 12.33 -1.52
CA GLN A 66 -12.73 13.45 -1.38
C GLN A 66 -11.62 13.35 -2.42
N ASP A 67 -11.09 14.51 -2.79
CA ASP A 67 -9.93 14.64 -3.65
C ASP A 67 -8.69 13.98 -3.02
N ASP A 68 -7.90 13.27 -3.82
CA ASP A 68 -6.78 12.49 -3.31
C ASP A 68 -5.66 13.37 -2.75
N CYS A 69 -5.35 14.48 -3.40
CA CYS A 69 -4.37 15.44 -2.90
C CYS A 69 -4.82 16.02 -1.56
N HIS A 70 -6.12 16.25 -1.39
CA HIS A 70 -6.68 16.66 -0.10
C HIS A 70 -6.51 15.58 0.98
N VAL A 71 -6.88 14.32 0.72
CA VAL A 71 -6.76 13.25 1.70
C VAL A 71 -5.30 12.99 2.07
N ILE A 72 -4.42 12.89 1.08
CA ILE A 72 -2.99 12.66 1.27
C ILE A 72 -2.35 13.82 2.04
N GLY A 73 -2.69 15.07 1.71
CA GLY A 73 -2.12 16.25 2.36
C GLY A 73 -2.66 16.54 3.76
N GLN A 74 -3.91 16.20 4.07
CA GLN A 74 -4.57 16.59 5.33
C GLN A 74 -4.72 15.45 6.35
N ARG A 75 -4.75 14.19 5.90
CA ARG A 75 -4.93 13.01 6.77
C ARG A 75 -3.64 12.24 6.98
N PHE A 76 -2.73 12.33 6.02
CA PHE A 76 -1.44 11.68 6.04
C PHE A 76 -0.36 12.74 5.80
N SER A 77 0.53 12.49 4.85
CA SER A 77 1.50 13.44 4.35
C SER A 77 1.94 12.99 2.96
N PRO A 78 2.34 13.92 2.08
CA PRO A 78 3.04 13.56 0.85
C PRO A 78 4.51 13.16 1.09
N ALA A 79 5.02 13.22 2.33
CA ALA A 79 6.41 12.92 2.69
C ALA A 79 6.71 11.41 2.84
N CYS A 80 7.99 11.10 3.03
CA CYS A 80 8.52 9.73 3.06
C CYS A 80 8.46 9.02 4.43
N TYR A 81 7.88 9.65 5.47
CA TYR A 81 7.84 9.05 6.79
C TYR A 81 6.91 7.84 6.79
N ILE A 82 7.43 6.65 7.12
CA ILE A 82 6.68 5.40 6.97
C ILE A 82 5.34 5.38 7.71
N ALA A 83 5.23 6.10 8.83
CA ALA A 83 3.99 6.21 9.61
C ALA A 83 2.85 6.91 8.84
N GLU A 84 3.20 7.76 7.87
CA GLU A 84 2.28 8.52 7.03
C GLU A 84 2.22 7.91 5.61
N ALA A 85 3.38 7.51 5.07
CA ALA A 85 3.51 6.98 3.72
C ALA A 85 2.82 5.61 3.54
N MET A 86 2.92 4.72 4.52
CA MET A 86 2.25 3.41 4.46
C MET A 86 0.72 3.55 4.39
N PRO A 87 0.03 4.23 5.33
CA PRO A 87 -1.42 4.37 5.24
C PRO A 87 -1.89 5.21 4.04
N ALA A 88 -1.10 6.21 3.60
CA ALA A 88 -1.36 6.92 2.34
C ALA A 88 -1.36 5.98 1.12
N SER A 89 -0.38 5.07 1.04
CA SER A 89 -0.31 4.05 -0.01
C SER A 89 -1.53 3.13 0.03
N LEU A 90 -1.88 2.64 1.22
CA LEU A 90 -3.03 1.76 1.41
C LEU A 90 -4.35 2.45 1.04
N TYR A 91 -4.49 3.75 1.30
CA TYR A 91 -5.69 4.50 0.95
C TYR A 91 -5.88 4.59 -0.56
N LEU A 92 -4.82 4.91 -1.31
CA LEU A 92 -4.91 4.95 -2.78
C LEU A 92 -5.20 3.56 -3.35
N ALA A 93 -4.52 2.52 -2.86
CA ALA A 93 -4.82 1.14 -3.25
C ALA A 93 -6.25 0.72 -2.89
N TRP A 94 -6.79 1.21 -1.76
CA TRP A 94 -8.17 0.97 -1.36
C TRP A 94 -9.19 1.65 -2.27
N LYS A 95 -8.98 2.94 -2.57
CA LYS A 95 -9.89 3.73 -3.38
C LYS A 95 -9.96 3.20 -4.81
N TYR A 96 -8.81 2.88 -5.39
CA TYR A 96 -8.66 2.43 -6.78
C TYR A 96 -8.51 0.91 -6.91
N HIS A 97 -9.08 0.15 -5.98
CA HIS A 97 -8.82 -1.29 -5.83
C HIS A 97 -9.04 -2.16 -7.08
N ASP A 98 -9.84 -1.67 -8.03
CA ASP A 98 -10.30 -2.30 -9.26
C ASP A 98 -9.71 -1.64 -10.53
N ASP A 99 -8.86 -0.62 -10.37
CA ASP A 99 -8.29 0.15 -11.48
C ASP A 99 -6.82 0.49 -11.22
N PHE A 100 -5.93 -0.29 -11.83
CA PHE A 100 -4.47 -0.11 -11.73
C PHE A 100 -4.01 1.25 -12.25
N SER A 101 -4.48 1.63 -13.45
CA SER A 101 -4.13 2.86 -14.15
C SER A 101 -4.56 4.10 -13.37
N ALA A 102 -5.82 4.14 -12.95
CA ALA A 102 -6.34 5.27 -12.18
C ALA A 102 -5.60 5.44 -10.84
N GLY A 103 -5.30 4.33 -10.15
CA GLY A 103 -4.60 4.40 -8.85
C GLY A 103 -3.19 4.97 -8.95
N ILE A 104 -2.46 4.66 -10.01
CA ILE A 104 -1.07 5.13 -10.16
C ILE A 104 -1.00 6.55 -10.72
N ILE A 105 -1.93 6.91 -11.62
CA ILE A 105 -2.11 8.31 -12.04
C ILE A 105 -2.44 9.16 -10.80
N ALA A 106 -3.40 8.74 -9.97
CA ALA A 106 -3.75 9.46 -8.75
C ALA A 106 -2.56 9.60 -7.78
N ASN A 107 -1.80 8.52 -7.56
CA ASN A 107 -0.57 8.56 -6.78
C ASN A 107 0.43 9.61 -7.28
N THR A 108 0.62 9.65 -8.60
CA THR A 108 1.55 10.57 -9.26
C THR A 108 1.11 12.01 -9.06
N MET A 109 -0.19 12.28 -9.26
CA MET A 109 -0.79 13.61 -9.11
C MET A 109 -0.74 14.16 -7.67
N CYS A 110 -0.70 13.28 -6.67
CA CYS A 110 -0.55 13.69 -5.27
C CYS A 110 0.85 14.25 -4.91
N GLY A 111 1.85 14.08 -5.79
CA GLY A 111 3.20 14.63 -5.60
C GLY A 111 3.93 14.13 -4.34
N GLY A 112 4.99 14.86 -3.95
CA GLY A 112 5.87 14.50 -2.84
C GLY A 112 6.69 13.24 -3.10
N ASP A 113 6.79 12.35 -2.12
CA ASP A 113 7.41 11.03 -2.25
C ASP A 113 6.47 10.03 -2.96
N ASN A 114 6.06 10.38 -4.18
CA ASN A 114 5.16 9.57 -4.99
C ASN A 114 5.84 8.32 -5.56
N CYS A 115 7.17 8.30 -5.65
CA CYS A 115 7.93 7.15 -6.15
C CYS A 115 7.86 5.97 -5.17
N HIS A 116 8.17 6.22 -3.89
CA HIS A 116 8.06 5.19 -2.85
C HIS A 116 6.61 4.71 -2.70
N ARG A 117 5.67 5.65 -2.58
CA ARG A 117 4.23 5.34 -2.50
C ARG A 117 3.76 4.58 -3.73
N GLY A 118 4.25 4.93 -4.92
CA GLY A 118 3.96 4.26 -6.18
C GLY A 118 4.41 2.81 -6.22
N ALA A 119 5.54 2.45 -5.59
CA ALA A 119 5.97 1.06 -5.49
C ALA A 119 4.98 0.21 -4.67
N VAL A 120 4.45 0.76 -3.57
CA VAL A 120 3.46 0.08 -2.73
C VAL A 120 2.09 0.01 -3.43
N VAL A 121 1.58 1.15 -3.90
CA VAL A 121 0.30 1.22 -4.62
C VAL A 121 0.32 0.33 -5.85
N GLY A 122 1.39 0.42 -6.65
CA GLY A 122 1.51 -0.30 -7.92
C GLY A 122 1.62 -1.79 -7.73
N SER A 123 2.44 -2.26 -6.78
CA SER A 123 2.55 -3.71 -6.52
C SER A 123 1.22 -4.31 -6.05
N LEU A 124 0.47 -3.62 -5.18
CA LEU A 124 -0.82 -4.10 -4.68
C LEU A 124 -1.90 -4.11 -5.78
N LEU A 125 -2.02 -3.02 -6.54
CA LEU A 125 -3.00 -2.92 -7.61
C LEU A 125 -2.69 -3.89 -8.76
N ALA A 126 -1.41 -4.02 -9.15
CA ALA A 126 -0.99 -4.96 -10.17
C ALA A 126 -1.23 -6.41 -9.76
N ALA A 127 -0.95 -6.76 -8.50
CA ALA A 127 -1.22 -8.10 -7.99
C ALA A 127 -2.72 -8.44 -8.00
N SER A 128 -3.58 -7.44 -7.77
CA SER A 128 -5.05 -7.61 -7.75
C SER A 128 -5.65 -7.66 -9.16
N ASN A 129 -5.20 -6.79 -10.06
CA ASN A 129 -5.91 -6.48 -11.30
C ASN A 129 -5.13 -6.85 -12.57
N GLY A 130 -3.84 -7.19 -12.43
CA GLY A 130 -2.92 -7.22 -13.55
C GLY A 130 -2.48 -5.82 -13.99
N ILE A 131 -1.64 -5.77 -15.03
CA ILE A 131 -1.12 -4.54 -15.63
C ILE A 131 -1.59 -4.49 -17.08
N GLU A 132 -2.04 -3.32 -17.54
CA GLU A 132 -2.38 -3.12 -18.94
C GLU A 132 -1.14 -3.25 -19.84
N THR A 133 -1.33 -3.67 -21.09
CA THR A 133 -0.21 -3.93 -22.02
C THR A 133 0.54 -2.67 -22.47
N THR A 134 0.04 -1.47 -22.16
CA THR A 134 0.67 -0.20 -22.53
C THR A 134 0.60 0.75 -21.35
N TRP A 135 1.77 1.16 -20.85
CA TRP A 135 1.92 1.93 -19.62
C TRP A 135 3.19 2.78 -19.66
#